data_AF-A0A843LCB7-F1
#
_entry.id   AF-A0A843LCB7-F1
#
_cell.length_a   1.000
_cell.length_b   1.000
_cell.length_c   1.000
_cell.angle_alpha   90.00
_cell.angle_beta   90.00
_cell.angle_gamma   90.00
#
_symmetry.space_group_name_H-M   'P 1'
#
loop_
_entity.id
_entity.type
_entity.pdbx_description
1 polymer ?
#
loop_
_entity_poly.entity_id
_entity_poly.type
_entity_poly.pdbx_seq_one_letter_code
_entity_poly.pdbx_strand_id
1 'polypeptide(L)'
;MEGVLDQMEEHRLVRLVPQGREGEPSARERQREDGHGRPQERADPRGQRYLQHSDSPRPEGRGEEALPVTLLQRTRKAREYYIENLSMIPDEKRYNVYDIVGRRSVGTLDEAFVVSFAQPGATFVTKGEIWEIAEIGDDEIRVVPIHRSGEIPSWTGEEIPVPFAVAQEVGAMRRQVAEVLEGGDEGGCCQSGSGSENTELSRRDLAAAMLQGRYPLDCESAAELVDLIARQVEKGQAVPDERTIVIESGGDGAVINACFGHKTNDTLGRAITSILSARFGSSVALQIDPYRIELTLPRPLLAEEIRKLIEELDPSYVEPILEMTLKNTTLLRWKMVHVARKFGAFSRDIDYQRVSMQKLLAIFEGTPMYREALREIYHDRLDIEKAKWVLEGIRNGSIRIITGGPSPIGTSGRGGGRDVTAPEQADAAVIDLLKNRIMNDRVLLFCVNCKRWKSLRPVERVPEQPECPICSSRMVAALKPWEEEEIGVVKKPESQKTADERKRTKRVFRNANLVLSYGKTAAIALASRGVGPETAARVVGKRQRDELEFYRDILKAEREYARTKRFWG
;
A
#
# COMPACT_ATOMS: atom_id res chain seq x y z
N MET A 1 21.52 -5.28 -19.79
CA MET A 1 22.53 -5.73 -18.80
C MET A 1 23.79 -4.89 -18.89
N GLU A 2 24.25 -4.52 -20.09
CA GLU A 2 25.42 -3.64 -20.24
C GLU A 2 25.17 -2.22 -19.72
N GLY A 3 24.05 -1.56 -20.03
CA GLY A 3 23.82 -0.16 -19.63
C GLY A 3 23.66 0.15 -18.13
N VAL A 4 23.49 -0.85 -17.25
CA VAL A 4 23.41 -0.66 -15.78
C VAL A 4 24.76 -0.98 -15.12
N LEU A 5 25.52 -1.92 -15.68
CA LEU A 5 26.89 -2.23 -15.24
C LEU A 5 27.88 -1.14 -15.68
N ASP A 6 27.67 -0.54 -16.86
CA ASP A 6 28.52 0.53 -17.40
C ASP A 6 28.43 1.81 -16.55
N GLN A 7 27.26 2.08 -15.95
CA GLN A 7 27.10 3.19 -14.98
C GLN A 7 27.68 2.88 -13.59
N MET A 8 27.90 1.61 -13.24
CA MET A 8 28.51 1.21 -11.97
C MET A 8 30.04 1.22 -12.02
N GLU A 9 30.66 0.96 -13.18
CA GLU A 9 32.12 1.10 -13.34
C GLU A 9 32.61 2.56 -13.28
N GLU A 10 31.79 3.53 -13.73
CA GLU A 10 32.10 4.97 -13.59
C GLU A 10 31.88 5.52 -12.17
N HIS A 11 31.18 4.80 -11.29
CA HIS A 11 30.82 5.26 -9.94
C HIS A 11 31.60 4.55 -8.82
N ARG A 12 32.81 4.04 -9.12
CA ARG A 12 33.82 3.69 -8.10
C ARG A 12 34.26 4.95 -7.37
N LEU A 13 33.56 5.28 -6.28
CA LEU A 13 33.84 6.41 -5.39
C LEU A 13 35.06 6.16 -4.49
N VAL A 14 36.15 5.60 -5.02
CA VAL A 14 37.54 5.77 -4.56
C VAL A 14 38.44 5.43 -5.76
N ARG A 15 39.02 6.43 -6.42
CA ARG A 15 40.21 6.20 -7.26
C ARG A 15 41.40 6.06 -6.33
N LEU A 16 41.92 4.85 -6.20
CA LEU A 16 43.24 4.61 -5.61
C LEU A 16 44.28 5.22 -6.55
N VAL A 17 45.03 6.21 -6.07
CA VAL A 17 46.21 6.72 -6.78
C VAL A 17 47.35 5.74 -6.52
N PRO A 18 47.97 5.13 -7.55
CA PRO A 18 49.15 4.31 -7.33
C PRO A 18 50.35 5.18 -6.97
N GLN A 19 51.06 4.82 -5.90
CA GLN A 19 52.38 5.37 -5.60
C GLN A 19 53.36 5.01 -6.73
N GLY A 20 54.11 6.02 -7.19
CA GLY A 20 55.04 5.90 -8.31
C GLY A 20 56.13 4.86 -8.07
N ARG A 21 56.39 4.05 -9.10
CA ARG A 21 57.57 3.19 -9.18
C ARG A 21 58.77 3.99 -9.63
N GLU A 22 59.88 3.72 -8.97
CA GLU A 22 61.25 4.11 -9.32
C GLU A 22 61.58 3.74 -10.78
N GLY A 23 62.29 4.64 -11.47
CA GLY A 23 62.80 4.47 -12.83
C GLY A 23 63.84 5.55 -13.15
N GLU A 24 65.04 5.08 -13.45
CA GLU A 24 66.34 5.75 -13.65
C GLU A 24 66.45 6.78 -14.81
N PRO A 25 67.58 7.52 -14.92
CA PRO A 25 67.62 8.86 -15.51
C PRO A 25 67.94 8.86 -17.02
N SER A 26 67.52 9.92 -17.71
CA SER A 26 68.15 10.29 -18.99
C SER A 26 68.56 11.77 -18.99
N ALA A 27 69.78 11.97 -19.47
CA ALA A 27 70.55 13.20 -19.42
C ALA A 27 70.17 14.19 -20.55
N ARG A 28 70.38 15.49 -20.24
CA ARG A 28 70.38 16.74 -21.07
C ARG A 28 69.42 17.75 -20.40
N GLU A 29 69.77 18.96 -19.97
CA GLU A 29 70.84 19.90 -20.30
C GLU A 29 71.06 20.91 -19.13
N ARG A 30 72.35 21.12 -18.84
CA ARG A 30 73.09 22.33 -18.40
C ARG A 30 72.32 23.56 -17.86
N GLN A 31 72.64 23.86 -16.59
CA GLN A 31 73.23 25.11 -16.06
C GLN A 31 72.69 26.49 -16.48
N ARG A 32 72.21 27.25 -15.48
CA ARG A 32 72.57 28.65 -15.11
C ARG A 32 71.74 29.04 -13.87
N GLU A 33 72.37 29.09 -12.69
CA GLU A 33 72.97 30.29 -12.06
C GLU A 33 71.94 31.29 -11.51
N ASP A 34 71.85 31.29 -10.18
CA ASP A 34 71.87 32.42 -9.23
C ASP A 34 71.09 33.72 -9.52
N GLY A 35 70.30 34.12 -8.51
CA GLY A 35 69.81 35.49 -8.42
C GLY A 35 68.78 35.73 -7.33
N HIS A 36 69.24 35.81 -6.07
CA HIS A 36 68.47 36.38 -4.97
C HIS A 36 68.04 37.83 -5.24
N GLY A 37 66.76 38.15 -5.01
CA GLY A 37 66.22 39.51 -4.93
C GLY A 37 64.97 39.52 -4.04
N ARG A 38 65.00 40.37 -3.01
CA ARG A 38 64.18 40.38 -1.78
C ARG A 38 62.70 40.85 -1.92
N PRO A 39 61.87 40.64 -0.86
CA PRO A 39 60.40 40.69 -0.89
C PRO A 39 59.80 42.00 -0.34
N GLN A 40 58.52 42.27 -0.65
CA GLN A 40 57.60 43.18 0.08
C GLN A 40 56.15 42.71 -0.21
N GLU A 41 55.50 41.98 0.69
CA GLU A 41 54.65 42.42 1.82
C GLU A 41 53.30 43.06 1.46
N ARG A 42 52.23 42.43 2.02
CA ARG A 42 50.90 42.93 2.46
C ARG A 42 49.75 42.16 1.79
N ALA A 43 48.68 41.76 2.48
CA ALA A 43 48.36 41.65 3.90
C ALA A 43 47.09 40.78 3.98
N ASP A 44 47.00 39.95 5.02
CA ASP A 44 45.78 39.30 5.50
C ASP A 44 44.77 40.35 6.00
N PRO A 45 43.45 40.10 5.90
CA PRO A 45 42.73 40.08 7.16
C PRO A 45 41.56 39.06 7.25
N ARG A 46 41.61 38.28 8.34
CA ARG A 46 40.53 37.59 9.09
C ARG A 46 40.25 36.15 8.59
N GLY A 47 40.59 35.07 9.29
CA GLY A 47 40.80 34.89 10.73
C GLY A 47 39.72 33.97 11.30
N GLN A 48 40.02 32.68 11.45
CA GLN A 48 39.44 31.83 12.49
C GLN A 48 40.35 30.64 12.76
N ARG A 49 40.82 30.60 14.01
CA ARG A 49 41.72 29.60 14.58
C ARG A 49 40.97 28.29 14.78
N TYR A 50 41.59 27.16 14.43
CA TYR A 50 41.29 25.88 15.07
C TYR A 50 42.43 25.49 16.01
N LEU A 51 42.04 25.04 17.19
CA LEU A 51 42.84 24.74 18.36
C LEU A 51 43.95 23.74 18.07
N GLN A 52 45.19 24.12 18.40
CA GLN A 52 46.25 23.18 18.72
C GLN A 52 46.08 22.73 20.17
N HIS A 53 45.77 21.47 20.40
CA HIS A 53 45.96 20.82 21.69
C HIS A 53 47.03 19.72 21.55
N SER A 54 48.22 20.10 22.02
CA SER A 54 49.19 19.36 22.83
C SER A 54 49.42 17.87 22.60
N ASP A 55 50.69 17.58 22.31
CA ASP A 55 51.43 16.33 22.43
C ASP A 55 50.92 15.31 23.46
N SER A 56 50.91 14.05 23.04
CA SER A 56 51.13 12.90 23.90
C SER A 56 52.02 11.89 23.16
N PRO A 57 52.97 11.22 23.85
CA PRO A 57 54.04 10.47 23.20
C PRO A 57 53.51 9.18 22.56
N ARG A 58 53.99 8.88 21.35
CA ARG A 58 53.69 7.62 20.64
C ARG A 58 54.24 6.44 21.45
N PRO A 59 53.46 5.39 21.74
CA PRO A 59 54.02 4.11 22.10
C PRO A 59 54.57 3.47 20.81
N GLU A 60 55.86 3.15 20.83
CA GLU A 60 56.48 2.30 19.83
C GLU A 60 55.88 0.88 19.89
N GLY A 61 55.58 0.32 18.72
CA GLY A 61 55.46 -1.12 18.54
C GLY A 61 54.05 -1.70 18.63
N ARG A 62 53.38 -1.77 17.48
CA ARG A 62 52.83 -3.00 16.87
C ARG A 62 52.20 -2.62 15.54
N GLY A 63 52.50 -3.39 14.49
CA GLY A 63 51.98 -3.15 13.15
C GLY A 63 50.47 -3.32 13.13
N GLU A 64 49.75 -2.20 13.12
CA GLU A 64 48.39 -2.12 12.59
C GLU A 64 48.51 -1.48 11.21
N GLU A 65 48.15 -2.25 10.18
CA GLU A 65 47.96 -1.72 8.83
C GLU A 65 46.89 -0.62 8.89
N ALA A 66 47.34 0.63 8.81
CA ALA A 66 46.44 1.79 8.73
C ALA A 66 45.61 1.66 7.45
N LEU A 67 44.29 1.44 7.60
CA LEU A 67 43.33 1.53 6.51
C LEU A 67 43.53 2.87 5.77
N PRO A 68 43.58 2.89 4.42
CA PRO A 68 43.87 4.09 3.68
C PRO A 68 42.83 5.17 3.98
N VAL A 69 43.28 6.31 4.53
CA VAL A 69 42.43 7.47 4.79
C VAL A 69 41.91 7.96 3.43
N THR A 70 40.65 7.69 3.16
CA THR A 70 40.01 8.08 1.90
C THR A 70 39.75 9.58 1.95
N LEU A 71 40.52 10.36 1.18
CA LEU A 71 40.36 11.81 1.13
C LEU A 71 39.10 12.17 0.33
N LEU A 72 38.05 12.61 1.01
CA LEU A 72 36.79 13.02 0.38
C LEU A 72 36.99 14.34 -0.40
N GLN A 73 36.70 14.33 -1.70
CA GLN A 73 36.80 15.49 -2.58
C GLN A 73 35.43 15.88 -3.15
N ARG A 74 35.19 17.19 -3.28
CA ARG A 74 33.96 17.72 -3.89
C ARG A 74 34.04 17.59 -5.41
N THR A 75 33.09 16.87 -6.01
CA THR A 75 32.94 16.76 -7.47
C THR A 75 31.77 17.61 -7.96
N ARG A 76 31.71 17.89 -9.27
CA ARG A 76 30.55 18.58 -9.88
C ARG A 76 29.25 17.82 -9.60
N LYS A 77 29.26 16.50 -9.80
CA LYS A 77 28.12 15.60 -9.50
C LYS A 77 27.70 15.70 -8.03
N ALA A 78 28.65 15.76 -7.09
CA ALA A 78 28.33 15.92 -5.67
C ALA A 78 27.64 17.26 -5.36
N ARG A 79 27.97 18.33 -6.08
CA ARG A 79 27.34 19.65 -5.94
C ARG A 79 25.93 19.69 -6.53
N GLU A 80 25.73 19.10 -7.70
CA GLU A 80 24.41 18.93 -8.33
C GLU A 80 23.51 18.09 -7.41
N TYR A 81 24.01 16.94 -6.95
CA TYR A 81 23.34 16.07 -5.99
C TYR A 81 22.91 16.81 -4.71
N TYR A 82 23.82 17.58 -4.11
CA TYR A 82 23.52 18.35 -2.91
C TYR A 82 22.39 19.36 -3.12
N ILE A 83 22.39 20.08 -4.25
CA ILE A 83 21.37 21.09 -4.55
C ILE A 83 20.02 20.43 -4.85
N GLU A 84 20.02 19.30 -5.56
CA GLU A 84 18.79 18.58 -5.91
C GLU A 84 18.17 17.83 -4.71
N ASN A 85 18.95 17.53 -3.66
CA ASN A 85 18.52 16.77 -2.47
C ASN A 85 18.68 17.58 -1.17
N LEU A 86 18.44 18.90 -1.23
CA LEU A 86 18.46 19.79 -0.06
C LEU A 86 17.39 19.44 0.99
N SER A 87 16.32 18.76 0.58
CA SER A 87 15.22 18.32 1.44
C SER A 87 15.30 16.82 1.73
N MET A 88 14.95 16.43 2.96
CA MET A 88 14.80 15.02 3.35
C MET A 88 13.39 14.47 3.06
N ILE A 89 12.46 15.34 2.64
CA ILE A 89 11.12 14.96 2.20
C ILE A 89 11.26 14.39 0.78
N PRO A 90 10.95 13.10 0.57
CA PRO A 90 11.04 12.52 -0.77
C PRO A 90 9.98 13.14 -1.68
N ASP A 91 10.34 13.44 -2.93
CA ASP A 91 9.36 13.76 -3.95
C ASP A 91 8.60 12.49 -4.32
N GLU A 92 7.34 12.41 -3.91
CA GLU A 92 6.45 11.30 -4.28
C GLU A 92 5.80 11.56 -5.64
N LYS A 93 5.95 10.58 -6.53
CA LYS A 93 5.16 10.57 -7.78
C LYS A 93 3.69 10.31 -7.44
N ARG A 94 2.78 11.02 -8.12
CA ARG A 94 1.33 10.73 -8.02
C ARG A 94 0.86 10.11 -9.32
N TYR A 95 0.15 9.00 -9.21
CA TYR A 95 -0.45 8.28 -10.32
C TYR A 95 -1.93 8.68 -10.43
N ASN A 96 -2.35 9.11 -11.61
CA ASN A 96 -3.77 9.39 -11.86
C ASN A 96 -4.54 8.07 -12.00
N VAL A 97 -5.60 7.91 -11.22
CA VAL A 97 -6.50 6.75 -11.34
C VAL A 97 -7.58 7.08 -12.36
N TYR A 98 -7.64 6.29 -13.43
CA TYR A 98 -8.57 6.47 -14.53
C TYR A 98 -9.52 5.27 -14.67
N ASP A 99 -10.81 5.55 -14.55
CA ASP A 99 -11.86 4.56 -14.76
C ASP A 99 -12.04 4.28 -16.26
N ILE A 100 -11.69 3.06 -16.68
CA ILE A 100 -11.84 2.63 -18.08
C ILE A 100 -13.32 2.58 -18.47
N VAL A 101 -14.19 2.26 -17.51
CA VAL A 101 -15.64 2.15 -17.74
C VAL A 101 -16.22 3.55 -17.83
N GLY A 102 -16.21 4.36 -16.78
CA GLY A 102 -16.84 5.69 -16.75
C GLY A 102 -16.11 6.79 -17.51
N ARG A 103 -14.88 6.57 -18.00
CA ARG A 103 -14.02 7.60 -18.65
C ARG A 103 -13.84 8.85 -17.82
N ARG A 104 -13.66 8.66 -16.51
CA ARG A 104 -13.46 9.75 -15.56
C ARG A 104 -12.22 9.50 -14.74
N SER A 105 -11.56 10.58 -14.35
CA SER A 105 -10.56 10.52 -13.29
C SER A 105 -11.28 10.22 -11.98
N VAL A 106 -10.85 9.15 -11.32
CA VAL A 106 -11.39 8.75 -10.01
C VAL A 106 -10.67 9.55 -8.93
N GLY A 107 -9.34 9.65 -9.01
CA GLY A 107 -8.50 10.36 -8.04
C GLY A 107 -7.02 10.17 -8.35
N THR A 108 -6.17 10.34 -7.34
CA THR A 108 -4.72 10.13 -7.43
C THR A 108 -4.27 9.15 -6.35
N LEU A 109 -3.35 8.26 -6.70
CA LEU A 109 -2.65 7.40 -5.75
C LEU A 109 -1.20 7.84 -5.64
N ASP A 110 -0.68 7.80 -4.43
CA ASP A 110 0.70 8.02 -4.07
C ASP A 110 1.61 6.86 -4.54
N GLU A 111 2.85 7.19 -4.89
CA GLU A 111 3.87 6.24 -5.33
C GLU A 111 4.04 5.09 -4.34
N ALA A 112 3.95 5.37 -3.03
CA ALA A 112 4.05 4.37 -1.99
C ALA A 112 2.96 3.30 -2.09
N PHE A 113 1.70 3.71 -2.25
CA PHE A 113 0.61 2.79 -2.50
C PHE A 113 0.80 1.98 -3.79
N VAL A 114 1.21 2.63 -4.88
CA VAL A 114 1.33 1.97 -6.20
C VAL A 114 2.45 0.93 -6.19
N VAL A 115 3.62 1.28 -5.67
CA VAL A 115 4.74 0.33 -5.57
C VAL A 115 4.42 -0.80 -4.59
N SER A 116 3.72 -0.51 -3.50
CA SER A 116 3.41 -1.48 -2.45
C SER A 116 2.34 -2.51 -2.82
N PHE A 117 1.32 -2.05 -3.54
CA PHE A 117 0.07 -2.79 -3.70
C PHE A 117 -0.37 -2.95 -5.16
N ALA A 118 0.00 -2.04 -6.06
CA ALA A 118 -0.52 -2.07 -7.41
C ALA A 118 0.09 -3.22 -8.22
N GLN A 119 -0.71 -4.26 -8.38
CA GLN A 119 -0.52 -5.30 -9.38
C GLN A 119 -1.82 -5.42 -10.18
N PRO A 120 -1.75 -5.76 -11.47
CA PRO A 120 -2.94 -6.05 -12.25
C PRO A 120 -3.77 -7.18 -11.60
N GLY A 121 -5.03 -6.88 -11.27
CA GLY A 121 -5.94 -7.73 -10.49
C GLY A 121 -6.05 -7.36 -9.00
N ALA A 122 -5.21 -6.46 -8.48
CA ALA A 122 -5.31 -5.95 -7.11
C ALA A 122 -6.50 -4.99 -6.96
N THR A 123 -7.11 -4.96 -5.78
CA THR A 123 -8.36 -4.23 -5.52
C THR A 123 -8.17 -3.17 -4.44
N PHE A 124 -8.66 -1.95 -4.62
CA PHE A 124 -8.57 -0.89 -3.62
C PHE A 124 -9.86 -0.07 -3.54
N VAL A 125 -10.09 0.61 -2.42
CA VAL A 125 -11.26 1.50 -2.26
C VAL A 125 -10.84 2.94 -2.49
N THR A 126 -11.64 3.70 -3.23
CA THR A 126 -11.54 5.17 -3.24
C THR A 126 -12.90 5.75 -3.58
N LYS A 127 -13.22 6.92 -2.98
CA LYS A 127 -14.54 7.56 -3.09
C LYS A 127 -15.74 6.63 -2.78
N GLY A 128 -15.54 5.64 -1.89
CA GLY A 128 -16.59 4.70 -1.49
C GLY A 128 -16.88 3.56 -2.48
N GLU A 129 -16.15 3.47 -3.59
CA GLU A 129 -16.28 2.39 -4.59
C GLU A 129 -15.03 1.49 -4.56
N ILE A 130 -15.21 0.19 -4.82
CA ILE A 130 -14.09 -0.77 -4.93
C ILE A 130 -13.65 -0.85 -6.40
N TRP A 131 -12.35 -0.69 -6.61
CA TRP A 131 -11.69 -0.64 -7.92
C TRP A 131 -10.70 -1.78 -8.07
N GLU A 132 -10.73 -2.47 -9.20
CA GLU A 132 -9.70 -3.45 -9.58
C GLU A 132 -8.74 -2.81 -10.59
N ILE A 133 -7.45 -2.95 -10.34
CA ILE A 133 -6.38 -2.44 -11.21
C ILE A 133 -6.30 -3.33 -12.45
N ALA A 134 -6.63 -2.78 -13.61
CA ALA A 134 -6.52 -3.50 -14.88
C ALA A 134 -5.13 -3.35 -15.51
N GLU A 135 -4.57 -2.14 -15.47
CA GLU A 135 -3.29 -1.81 -16.09
C GLU A 135 -2.61 -0.69 -15.30
N ILE A 136 -1.28 -0.76 -15.18
CA ILE A 136 -0.45 0.24 -14.53
C ILE A 136 0.44 0.83 -15.63
N GLY A 137 0.15 2.05 -16.06
CA GLY A 137 1.02 2.84 -16.93
C GLY A 137 2.02 3.66 -16.13
N ASP A 138 2.81 4.47 -16.83
CA ASP A 138 3.91 5.25 -16.23
C ASP A 138 3.41 6.35 -15.29
N ASP A 139 2.29 7.01 -15.64
CA ASP A 139 1.67 8.12 -14.87
C ASP A 139 0.17 7.91 -14.60
N GLU A 140 -0.43 6.87 -15.17
CA GLU A 140 -1.87 6.58 -15.09
C GLU A 140 -2.11 5.11 -14.72
N ILE A 141 -2.96 4.87 -13.73
CA ILE A 141 -3.45 3.54 -13.37
C ILE A 141 -4.87 3.41 -13.89
N ARG A 142 -5.08 2.41 -14.75
CA ARG A 142 -6.38 2.13 -15.33
C ARG A 142 -7.10 1.10 -14.49
N VAL A 143 -8.30 1.45 -14.06
CA VAL A 143 -9.09 0.66 -13.14
C VAL A 143 -10.46 0.34 -13.71
N VAL A 144 -11.05 -0.71 -13.15
CA VAL A 144 -12.41 -1.17 -13.44
C VAL A 144 -13.15 -1.27 -12.11
N PRO A 145 -14.38 -0.75 -11.99
CA PRO A 145 -15.15 -0.91 -10.77
C PRO A 145 -15.48 -2.39 -10.55
N ILE A 146 -15.38 -2.89 -9.32
CA ILE A 146 -15.76 -4.25 -8.93
C ILE A 146 -16.68 -4.23 -7.71
N HIS A 147 -17.51 -5.26 -7.59
CA HIS A 147 -18.37 -5.45 -6.43
C HIS A 147 -18.04 -6.85 -5.88
N ARG A 148 -17.06 -6.93 -4.99
CA ARG A 148 -16.81 -8.14 -4.19
C ARG A 148 -17.46 -7.95 -2.83
N SER A 149 -18.39 -8.83 -2.50
CA SER A 149 -18.77 -9.10 -1.12
C SER A 149 -17.63 -9.88 -0.45
N GLY A 150 -16.94 -9.28 0.53
CA GLY A 150 -16.23 -10.06 1.55
C GLY A 150 -14.75 -9.75 1.80
N GLU A 151 -14.03 -9.06 0.92
CA GLU A 151 -12.66 -8.64 1.19
C GLU A 151 -12.51 -7.15 0.89
N ILE A 152 -12.74 -6.34 1.93
CA ILE A 152 -12.35 -4.93 1.91
C ILE A 152 -10.82 -4.95 1.85
N PRO A 153 -10.19 -4.36 0.83
CA PRO A 153 -8.75 -4.25 0.81
C PRO A 153 -8.33 -3.43 2.02
N SER A 154 -7.28 -3.87 2.71
CA SER A 154 -6.73 -3.21 3.88
C SER A 154 -6.27 -1.80 3.50
N TRP A 155 -7.17 -0.82 3.59
CA TRP A 155 -6.81 0.58 3.50
C TRP A 155 -6.10 0.92 4.79
N THR A 156 -4.77 0.79 4.77
CA THR A 156 -3.90 1.44 5.75
C THR A 156 -3.86 2.92 5.40
N GLY A 157 -4.97 3.63 5.59
CA GLY A 157 -4.84 5.03 5.96
C GLY A 157 -4.03 5.00 7.25
N GLU A 158 -2.86 5.64 7.27
CA GLU A 158 -2.07 5.74 8.50
C GLU A 158 -2.89 6.51 9.53
N GLU A 159 -3.65 5.80 10.37
CA GLU A 159 -4.08 6.37 11.64
C GLU A 159 -2.83 6.82 12.37
N ILE A 160 -2.85 8.04 12.91
CA ILE A 160 -1.72 8.55 13.68
C ILE A 160 -1.48 7.56 14.83
N PRO A 161 -0.31 6.90 14.87
CA PRO A 161 -0.12 5.79 15.79
C PRO A 161 -0.15 6.31 17.22
N VAL A 162 -1.13 5.86 18.00
CA VAL A 162 -1.18 6.08 19.45
C VAL A 162 0.14 5.58 20.08
N PRO A 163 0.89 6.47 20.77
CA PRO A 163 2.17 6.13 21.39
C PRO A 163 2.03 5.18 22.57
N PHE A 164 3.11 4.47 22.88
CA PHE A 164 3.21 3.54 24.03
C PHE A 164 2.76 4.19 25.35
N ALA A 165 3.22 5.41 25.66
CA ALA A 165 2.89 6.08 26.91
C ALA A 165 1.38 6.36 27.08
N VAL A 166 0.70 6.73 25.99
CA VAL A 166 -0.75 6.96 25.99
C VAL A 166 -1.49 5.65 26.19
N ALA A 167 -1.05 4.58 25.52
CA ALA A 167 -1.66 3.27 25.69
C ALA A 167 -1.53 2.72 27.12
N GLN A 168 -0.36 2.95 27.74
CA GLN A 168 -0.13 2.59 29.15
C GLN A 168 -1.03 3.37 30.10
N GLU A 169 -1.26 4.66 29.85
CA GLU A 169 -2.17 5.47 30.66
C GLU A 169 -3.62 4.95 30.59
N VAL A 170 -4.09 4.57 29.40
CA VAL A 170 -5.40 3.93 29.23
C VAL A 170 -5.45 2.57 29.93
N GLY A 171 -4.36 1.80 29.91
CA GLY A 171 -4.26 0.57 30.70
C GLY A 171 -4.41 0.83 32.20
N ALA A 172 -3.69 1.82 32.73
CA ALA A 172 -3.77 2.21 34.14
C ALA A 172 -5.17 2.74 34.52
N MET A 173 -5.83 3.45 33.61
CA MET A 173 -7.21 3.89 33.75
C MET A 173 -8.16 2.69 33.88
N ARG A 174 -8.03 1.68 33.01
CA ARG A 174 -8.84 0.45 33.09
C ARG A 174 -8.67 -0.25 34.43
N ARG A 175 -7.43 -0.38 34.92
CA ARG A 175 -7.17 -0.97 36.24
C ARG A 175 -7.84 -0.18 37.36
N GLN A 176 -7.67 1.14 37.41
CA GLN A 176 -8.27 1.96 38.47
C GLN A 176 -9.80 1.84 38.49
N VAL A 177 -10.44 1.82 37.32
CA VAL A 177 -11.89 1.59 37.23
C VAL A 177 -12.25 0.19 37.72
N ALA A 178 -11.50 -0.84 37.32
CA ALA A 178 -11.73 -2.21 37.79
C ALA A 178 -11.59 -2.32 39.32
N GLU A 179 -10.55 -1.73 39.92
CA GLU A 179 -10.33 -1.71 41.38
C GLU A 179 -11.50 -1.06 42.14
N VAL A 180 -12.05 0.04 41.62
CA VAL A 180 -13.23 0.70 42.22
C VAL A 180 -14.48 -0.19 42.13
N LEU A 181 -14.64 -0.92 41.03
CA LEU A 181 -15.77 -1.83 40.82
C LEU A 181 -15.66 -3.11 41.67
N GLU A 182 -14.45 -3.63 41.86
CA GLU A 182 -14.14 -4.86 42.61
C GLU A 182 -14.04 -4.65 44.14
N GLY A 183 -13.82 -3.41 44.60
CA GLY A 183 -13.54 -3.04 45.99
C GLY A 183 -14.66 -3.26 47.02
N GLY A 184 -15.27 -4.44 47.06
CA GLY A 184 -16.23 -4.83 48.09
C GLY A 184 -16.23 -6.33 48.35
N ASP A 185 -15.46 -6.77 49.35
CA ASP A 185 -15.79 -7.94 50.21
C ASP A 185 -14.88 -8.14 51.44
N GLU A 186 -14.25 -7.09 52.00
CA GLU A 186 -13.59 -7.19 53.31
C GLU A 186 -14.05 -6.09 54.28
N GLY A 187 -15.18 -6.34 54.97
CA GLY A 187 -15.58 -5.55 56.14
C GLY A 187 -17.08 -5.23 56.22
N GLY A 188 -17.91 -6.21 56.57
CA GLY A 188 -19.35 -5.99 56.73
C GLY A 188 -20.06 -7.04 57.59
N CYS A 189 -19.40 -7.62 58.57
CA CYS A 189 -20.07 -8.37 59.62
C CYS A 189 -20.37 -7.43 60.78
N CYS A 190 -21.50 -6.70 60.73
CA CYS A 190 -22.24 -6.24 61.91
C CYS A 190 -23.57 -5.56 61.54
N GLN A 191 -24.65 -6.31 61.74
CA GLN A 191 -25.94 -5.94 62.35
C GLN A 191 -26.38 -4.45 62.38
N SER A 192 -27.58 -4.25 61.83
CA SER A 192 -28.70 -3.48 62.42
C SER A 192 -28.50 -2.00 62.75
N GLY A 193 -29.18 -1.10 62.02
CA GLY A 193 -29.64 0.17 62.60
C GLY A 193 -29.81 1.36 61.66
N SER A 194 -31.07 1.66 61.34
CA SER A 194 -31.64 3.00 61.11
C SER A 194 -31.04 3.93 60.03
N GLY A 195 -31.71 3.92 58.86
CA GLY A 195 -32.36 5.12 58.30
C GLY A 195 -31.56 6.42 58.23
N SER A 196 -30.79 6.57 57.16
CA SER A 196 -30.50 7.86 56.52
C SER A 196 -30.48 7.62 55.02
N GLU A 197 -31.42 8.21 54.27
CA GLU A 197 -31.42 8.27 52.81
C GLU A 197 -30.29 9.20 52.31
N ASN A 198 -29.04 8.84 52.62
CA ASN A 198 -27.89 9.36 51.89
C ASN A 198 -27.75 8.52 50.64
N THR A 199 -27.92 9.14 49.48
CA THR A 199 -27.75 8.55 48.16
C THR A 199 -26.38 7.87 48.07
N GLU A 200 -26.35 6.56 48.33
CA GLU A 200 -25.20 5.71 48.02
C GLU A 200 -24.99 5.81 46.51
N LEU A 201 -24.01 6.60 46.09
CA LEU A 201 -23.57 6.62 44.69
C LEU A 201 -23.23 5.18 44.29
N SER A 202 -23.77 4.71 43.15
CA SER A 202 -23.39 3.41 42.63
C SER A 202 -21.88 3.36 42.46
N ARG A 203 -21.25 2.18 42.60
CA ARG A 203 -19.80 2.02 42.30
C ARG A 203 -19.47 2.49 40.88
N ARG A 204 -20.44 2.34 39.96
CA ARG A 204 -20.33 2.86 38.59
C ARG A 204 -20.29 4.39 38.56
N ASP A 205 -21.12 5.06 39.36
CA ASP A 205 -21.14 6.53 39.48
C ASP A 205 -19.84 7.04 40.13
N LEU A 206 -19.33 6.33 41.13
CA LEU A 206 -18.05 6.64 41.76
C LEU A 206 -16.88 6.52 40.77
N ALA A 207 -16.84 5.44 39.98
CA ALA A 207 -15.83 5.25 38.94
C ALA A 207 -15.95 6.32 37.85
N ALA A 208 -17.16 6.69 37.44
CA ALA A 208 -17.39 7.76 36.47
C ALA A 208 -16.91 9.12 37.00
N ALA A 209 -17.25 9.46 38.25
CA ALA A 209 -16.81 10.70 38.90
C ALA A 209 -15.28 10.75 39.05
N MET A 210 -14.64 9.63 39.37
CA MET A 210 -13.17 9.52 39.42
C MET A 210 -12.55 9.84 38.06
N LEU A 211 -13.10 9.30 36.97
CA LEU A 211 -12.62 9.59 35.61
C LEU A 211 -12.78 11.05 35.24
N GLN A 212 -13.93 11.66 35.54
CA GLN A 212 -14.20 13.07 35.28
C GLN A 212 -13.30 14.02 36.08
N GLY A 213 -12.89 13.63 37.29
CA GLY A 213 -11.97 14.41 38.10
C GLY A 213 -10.54 14.44 37.53
N ARG A 214 -10.17 13.44 36.72
CA ARG A 214 -8.81 13.26 36.20
C ARG A 214 -8.69 13.58 34.71
N TYR A 215 -9.77 13.43 33.95
CA TYR A 215 -9.82 13.61 32.50
C TYR A 215 -10.99 14.52 32.11
N PRO A 216 -10.84 15.34 31.07
CA PRO A 216 -11.91 16.23 30.58
C PRO A 216 -12.98 15.43 29.81
N LEU A 217 -13.74 14.61 30.52
CA LEU A 217 -14.79 13.73 29.99
C LEU A 217 -16.18 14.25 30.38
N ASP A 218 -17.14 14.16 29.47
CA ASP A 218 -18.55 14.35 29.80
C ASP A 218 -19.13 13.13 30.55
N CYS A 219 -20.31 13.30 31.17
CA CYS A 219 -20.93 12.26 31.98
C CYS A 219 -21.29 11.00 31.17
N GLU A 220 -21.70 11.15 29.91
CA GLU A 220 -22.14 10.04 29.07
C GLU A 220 -20.94 9.20 28.65
N SER A 221 -19.86 9.84 28.18
CA SER A 221 -18.61 9.17 27.81
C SER A 221 -17.97 8.42 28.98
N ALA A 222 -17.98 9.03 30.17
CA ALA A 222 -17.46 8.38 31.38
C ALA A 222 -18.30 7.16 31.76
N ALA A 223 -19.63 7.27 31.69
CA ALA A 223 -20.53 6.15 31.98
C ALA A 223 -20.39 5.00 30.97
N GLU A 224 -20.24 5.30 29.68
CA GLU A 224 -20.06 4.27 28.64
C GLU A 224 -18.77 3.46 28.85
N LEU A 225 -17.66 4.15 29.17
CA LEU A 225 -16.39 3.49 29.45
C LEU A 225 -16.48 2.61 30.71
N VAL A 226 -17.10 3.13 31.78
CA VAL A 226 -17.31 2.38 33.02
C VAL A 226 -18.23 1.18 32.78
N ASP A 227 -19.28 1.31 31.97
CA ASP A 227 -20.17 0.19 31.65
C ASP A 227 -19.46 -0.93 30.88
N LEU A 228 -18.56 -0.57 29.95
CA LEU A 228 -17.73 -1.57 29.26
C LEU A 228 -16.86 -2.37 30.25
N ILE A 229 -16.19 -1.69 31.19
CA ILE A 229 -15.32 -2.34 32.18
C ILE A 229 -16.17 -3.11 33.21
N ALA A 230 -17.31 -2.57 33.64
CA ALA A 230 -18.23 -3.24 34.55
C ALA A 230 -18.74 -4.57 33.96
N ARG A 231 -19.13 -4.60 32.68
CA ARG A 231 -19.53 -5.84 32.00
C ARG A 231 -18.40 -6.89 31.95
N GLN A 232 -17.14 -6.46 31.89
CA GLN A 232 -15.98 -7.35 31.96
C GLN A 232 -15.84 -7.95 33.37
N VAL A 233 -15.86 -7.11 34.39
CA VAL A 233 -15.72 -7.49 35.81
C VAL A 233 -16.87 -8.39 36.25
N GLU A 234 -18.12 -8.07 35.89
CA GLU A 234 -19.32 -8.86 36.20
C GLU A 234 -19.26 -10.28 35.63
N LYS A 235 -18.52 -10.50 34.54
CA LYS A 235 -18.28 -11.84 33.96
C LYS A 235 -17.13 -12.59 34.64
N GLY A 236 -16.49 -12.01 35.65
CA GLY A 236 -15.30 -12.56 36.30
C GLY A 236 -14.10 -12.68 35.35
N GLN A 237 -14.07 -11.88 34.28
CA GLN A 237 -12.99 -11.89 33.29
C GLN A 237 -11.96 -10.84 33.67
N ALA A 238 -10.67 -11.19 33.55
CA ALA A 238 -9.59 -10.24 33.83
C ALA A 238 -9.69 -9.01 32.92
N VAL A 239 -9.46 -7.83 33.49
CA VAL A 239 -9.41 -6.56 32.76
C VAL A 239 -7.99 -6.37 32.22
N PRO A 240 -7.79 -6.27 30.89
CA PRO A 240 -6.47 -5.98 30.33
C PRO A 240 -6.07 -4.54 30.64
N ASP A 241 -4.90 -4.39 31.27
CA ASP A 241 -4.33 -3.13 31.73
C ASP A 241 -2.88 -2.96 31.25
N GLU A 242 -2.10 -2.06 31.86
CA GLU A 242 -0.71 -1.82 31.47
C GLU A 242 0.27 -2.88 31.99
N ARG A 243 -0.17 -3.76 32.90
CA ARG A 243 0.60 -4.83 33.54
C ARG A 243 0.03 -6.24 33.30
N THR A 244 -1.10 -6.34 32.63
CA THR A 244 -1.86 -7.59 32.47
C THR A 244 -2.29 -7.72 31.01
N ILE A 245 -1.66 -8.66 30.31
CA ILE A 245 -2.03 -9.09 28.95
C ILE A 245 -3.11 -10.15 29.08
N VAL A 246 -4.20 -10.00 28.32
CA VAL A 246 -5.29 -10.99 28.28
C VAL A 246 -5.39 -11.60 26.89
N ILE A 247 -5.13 -12.90 26.79
CA ILE A 247 -5.20 -13.66 25.54
C ILE A 247 -6.55 -14.38 25.47
N GLU A 248 -7.31 -14.04 24.44
CA GLU A 248 -8.63 -14.58 24.17
C GLU A 248 -8.61 -15.40 22.89
N SER A 249 -8.88 -16.70 22.98
CA SER A 249 -9.02 -17.56 21.78
C SER A 249 -10.46 -17.95 21.57
N GLY A 250 -10.97 -17.86 20.34
CA GLY A 250 -12.31 -18.32 20.02
C GLY A 250 -12.66 -18.20 18.53
N GLY A 251 -13.35 -19.22 17.99
CA GLY A 251 -13.74 -19.28 16.59
C GLY A 251 -12.53 -19.51 15.66
N ASP A 252 -12.35 -18.62 14.70
CA ASP A 252 -11.32 -18.63 13.65
C ASP A 252 -10.07 -17.78 13.99
N GLY A 253 -9.94 -17.31 15.24
CA GLY A 253 -8.84 -16.43 15.61
C GLY A 253 -8.55 -16.30 17.10
N ALA A 254 -7.61 -15.41 17.40
CA ALA A 254 -7.20 -15.04 18.74
C ALA A 254 -7.00 -13.53 18.87
N VAL A 255 -7.32 -12.98 20.04
CA VAL A 255 -7.15 -11.57 20.38
C VAL A 255 -6.21 -11.50 21.58
N ILE A 256 -5.11 -10.77 21.43
CA ILE A 256 -4.18 -10.48 22.53
C ILE A 256 -4.43 -9.04 22.94
N ASN A 257 -5.13 -8.83 24.06
CA ASN A 257 -5.34 -7.50 24.62
C ASN A 257 -4.06 -7.05 25.32
N ALA A 258 -3.46 -5.98 24.81
CA ALA A 258 -2.14 -5.48 25.16
C ALA A 258 -2.10 -3.96 25.01
N CYS A 259 -2.03 -3.23 26.13
CA CYS A 259 -2.07 -1.77 26.18
C CYS A 259 -0.70 -1.12 25.88
N PHE A 260 -0.05 -1.47 24.76
CA PHE A 260 1.31 -1.01 24.41
C PHE A 260 1.38 -0.06 23.22
N GLY A 261 0.24 0.30 22.61
CA GLY A 261 0.19 1.22 21.48
C GLY A 261 0.56 0.55 20.15
N HIS A 262 0.35 1.26 19.05
CA HIS A 262 0.39 0.67 17.71
C HIS A 262 1.75 0.07 17.36
N LYS A 263 2.83 0.82 17.55
CA LYS A 263 4.17 0.39 17.09
C LYS A 263 4.67 -0.84 17.85
N THR A 264 4.50 -0.86 19.18
CA THR A 264 4.90 -1.99 20.02
C THR A 264 4.03 -3.21 19.75
N ASN A 265 2.70 -3.04 19.62
CA ASN A 265 1.79 -4.12 19.27
C ASN A 265 2.07 -4.69 17.87
N ASP A 266 2.36 -3.85 16.87
CA ASP A 266 2.73 -4.31 15.52
C ASP A 266 4.04 -5.11 15.55
N THR A 267 5.01 -4.65 16.33
CA THR A 267 6.31 -5.35 16.50
C THR A 267 6.11 -6.74 17.11
N LEU A 268 5.38 -6.85 18.22
CA LEU A 268 5.06 -8.12 18.86
C LEU A 268 4.21 -9.01 17.96
N GLY A 269 3.17 -8.43 17.34
CA GLY A 269 2.27 -9.13 16.43
C GLY A 269 2.99 -9.73 15.22
N ARG A 270 3.94 -9.01 14.62
CA ARG A 270 4.77 -9.53 13.52
C ARG A 270 5.70 -10.65 13.96
N ALA A 271 6.32 -10.54 15.14
CA ALA A 271 7.16 -11.61 15.66
C ALA A 271 6.35 -12.88 15.94
N ILE A 272 5.19 -12.75 16.61
CA ILE A 272 4.28 -13.85 16.93
C ILE A 272 3.73 -14.49 15.65
N THR A 273 3.21 -13.69 14.72
CA THR A 273 2.65 -14.19 13.45
C THR A 273 3.69 -14.88 12.59
N SER A 274 4.95 -14.43 12.62
CA SER A 274 6.05 -15.10 11.91
C SER A 274 6.27 -16.52 12.44
N ILE A 275 6.34 -16.68 13.77
CA ILE A 275 6.53 -17.98 14.40
C ILE A 275 5.32 -18.89 14.13
N LEU A 276 4.10 -18.36 14.28
CA LEU A 276 2.88 -19.10 14.00
C LEU A 276 2.77 -19.50 12.53
N SER A 277 3.12 -18.62 11.59
CA SER A 277 3.08 -18.92 10.16
C SER A 277 4.07 -20.02 9.79
N ALA A 278 5.28 -19.99 10.38
CA ALA A 278 6.25 -21.07 10.23
C ALA A 278 5.75 -22.40 10.81
N ARG A 279 5.05 -22.37 11.96
CA ARG A 279 4.47 -23.55 12.61
C ARG A 279 3.31 -24.16 11.82
N PHE A 280 2.42 -23.34 11.25
CA PHE A 280 1.27 -23.81 10.48
C PHE A 280 1.59 -24.12 9.01
N GLY A 281 2.67 -23.56 8.46
CA GLY A 281 2.97 -23.61 7.03
C GLY A 281 1.95 -22.84 6.19
N SER A 282 1.30 -21.82 6.77
CA SER A 282 0.25 -21.01 6.16
C SER A 282 0.28 -19.61 6.73
N SER A 283 -0.22 -18.63 5.98
CA SER A 283 -0.24 -17.23 6.43
C SER A 283 -1.24 -17.03 7.56
N VAL A 284 -0.81 -16.33 8.61
CA VAL A 284 -1.67 -15.81 9.68
C VAL A 284 -1.97 -14.34 9.39
N ALA A 285 -3.24 -13.95 9.36
CA ALA A 285 -3.59 -12.55 9.19
C ALA A 285 -3.40 -11.79 10.52
N LEU A 286 -2.94 -10.55 10.41
CA LEU A 286 -2.64 -9.68 11.54
C LEU A 286 -3.42 -8.37 11.41
N GLN A 287 -4.15 -8.00 12.44
CA GLN A 287 -4.70 -6.66 12.61
C GLN A 287 -4.22 -6.08 13.94
N ILE A 288 -3.85 -4.80 13.93
CA ILE A 288 -3.27 -4.11 15.08
C ILE A 288 -4.16 -2.93 15.42
N ASP A 289 -4.46 -2.81 16.71
CA ASP A 289 -4.97 -1.58 17.32
C ASP A 289 -4.03 -1.20 18.50
N PRO A 290 -4.20 -0.03 19.14
CA PRO A 290 -3.30 0.40 20.21
C PRO A 290 -3.41 -0.40 21.51
N TYR A 291 -4.44 -1.22 21.65
CA TYR A 291 -4.78 -2.00 22.83
C TYR A 291 -4.89 -3.50 22.53
N ARG A 292 -4.71 -3.95 21.28
CA ARG A 292 -4.97 -5.32 20.82
C ARG A 292 -4.12 -5.72 19.62
N ILE A 293 -3.85 -7.02 19.58
CA ILE A 293 -3.31 -7.73 18.44
C ILE A 293 -4.32 -8.81 18.07
N GLU A 294 -4.95 -8.70 16.90
CA GLU A 294 -5.91 -9.69 16.40
C GLU A 294 -5.25 -10.59 15.37
N LEU A 295 -5.42 -11.90 15.55
CA LEU A 295 -4.85 -12.95 14.73
C LEU A 295 -5.97 -13.76 14.09
N THR A 296 -6.01 -13.83 12.77
CA THR A 296 -6.87 -14.79 12.05
C THR A 296 -6.05 -16.02 11.73
N LEU A 297 -6.43 -17.15 12.33
CA LEU A 297 -5.65 -18.37 12.31
C LEU A 297 -6.24 -19.36 11.30
N PRO A 298 -5.41 -20.06 10.50
CA PRO A 298 -5.90 -21.07 9.55
C PRO A 298 -6.51 -22.28 10.25
N ARG A 299 -6.16 -22.50 11.52
CA ARG A 299 -6.68 -23.56 12.39
C ARG A 299 -6.89 -22.98 13.80
N PRO A 300 -7.93 -23.40 14.53
CA PRO A 300 -8.12 -22.99 15.91
C PRO A 300 -6.90 -23.34 16.76
N LEU A 301 -6.47 -22.39 17.59
CA LEU A 301 -5.35 -22.54 18.52
C LEU A 301 -5.82 -22.13 19.92
N LEU A 302 -5.43 -22.88 20.94
CA LEU A 302 -5.81 -22.55 22.32
C LEU A 302 -5.04 -21.31 22.79
N ALA A 303 -5.69 -20.44 23.58
CA ALA A 303 -5.05 -19.27 24.18
C ALA A 303 -3.77 -19.64 24.96
N GLU A 304 -3.75 -20.81 25.60
CA GLU A 304 -2.58 -21.30 26.34
C GLU A 304 -1.37 -21.61 25.45
N GLU A 305 -1.58 -22.01 24.19
CA GLU A 305 -0.47 -22.22 23.25
C GLU A 305 0.14 -20.90 22.79
N ILE A 306 -0.70 -19.85 22.63
CA ILE A 306 -0.23 -18.49 22.31
C ILE A 306 0.52 -17.91 23.51
N ARG A 307 0.01 -18.12 24.73
CA ARG A 307 0.69 -17.76 25.96
C ARG A 307 2.10 -18.35 26.01
N LYS A 308 2.22 -19.67 25.85
CA LYS A 308 3.52 -20.37 25.86
C LYS A 308 4.47 -19.81 24.80
N LEU A 309 3.98 -19.56 23.59
CA LEU A 309 4.78 -18.95 22.53
C LEU A 309 5.35 -17.59 22.96
N ILE A 310 4.54 -16.74 23.59
CA ILE A 310 4.97 -15.41 24.05
C ILE A 310 5.96 -15.53 25.22
N GLU A 311 5.74 -16.45 26.16
CA GLU A 311 6.64 -16.70 27.29
C GLU A 311 8.00 -17.28 26.87
N GLU A 312 8.02 -18.12 25.82
CA GLU A 312 9.23 -18.73 25.26
C GLU A 312 9.99 -17.80 24.29
N LEU A 313 9.38 -16.70 23.85
CA LEU A 313 9.99 -15.77 22.89
C LEU A 313 11.11 -14.96 23.55
N ASP A 314 12.36 -15.25 23.19
CA ASP A 314 13.49 -14.47 23.68
C ASP A 314 13.54 -13.07 23.04
N PRO A 315 13.69 -11.99 23.84
CA PRO A 315 13.78 -10.61 23.33
C PRO A 315 14.87 -10.41 22.26
N SER A 316 15.98 -11.15 22.33
CA SER A 316 17.08 -11.03 21.37
C SER A 316 16.72 -11.51 19.96
N TYR A 317 15.69 -12.36 19.83
CA TYR A 317 15.24 -12.88 18.53
C TYR A 317 14.22 -11.99 17.82
N VAL A 318 13.63 -10.99 18.50
CA VAL A 318 12.60 -10.12 17.91
C VAL A 318 13.14 -9.42 16.64
N GLU A 319 14.30 -8.79 16.74
CA GLU A 319 14.89 -8.04 15.63
C GLU A 319 15.33 -8.95 14.47
N PRO A 320 16.04 -10.08 14.69
CA PRO A 320 16.31 -11.07 13.63
C PRO A 320 15.06 -11.61 12.93
N ILE A 321 13.99 -11.93 13.68
CA ILE A 321 12.72 -12.42 13.11
C ILE A 321 12.10 -11.33 12.21
N LEU A 322 12.07 -10.09 12.68
CA LEU A 322 11.55 -8.97 11.90
C LEU A 322 12.38 -8.70 10.65
N GLU A 323 13.71 -8.76 10.74
CA GLU A 323 14.58 -8.61 9.57
C GLU A 323 14.28 -9.69 8.52
N MET A 324 14.17 -10.95 8.93
CA MET A 324 13.85 -12.06 8.02
C MET A 324 12.48 -11.92 7.38
N THR A 325 11.48 -11.46 8.13
CA THR A 325 10.10 -11.30 7.61
C THR A 325 9.99 -10.11 6.66
N LEU A 326 10.68 -9.00 6.94
CA LEU A 326 10.62 -7.78 6.14
C LEU A 326 11.33 -7.90 4.79
N LYS A 327 12.36 -8.76 4.67
CA LYS A 327 13.14 -8.97 3.43
C LYS A 327 12.29 -9.14 2.17
N ASN A 328 11.15 -9.83 2.30
CA ASN A 328 10.27 -10.14 1.17
C ASN A 328 9.03 -9.24 1.07
N THR A 329 8.91 -8.23 1.94
CA THR A 329 7.74 -7.33 1.95
C THR A 329 7.83 -6.26 0.87
N THR A 330 6.67 -5.79 0.40
CA THR A 330 6.67 -4.63 -0.50
C THR A 330 7.05 -3.33 0.21
N LEU A 331 6.84 -3.25 1.53
CA LEU A 331 7.24 -2.12 2.35
C LEU A 331 8.76 -1.90 2.30
N LEU A 332 9.56 -2.95 2.52
CA LEU A 332 11.02 -2.84 2.42
C LEU A 332 11.45 -2.46 1.00
N ARG A 333 10.83 -3.07 -0.03
CA ARG A 333 11.11 -2.74 -1.42
C ARG A 333 10.90 -1.26 -1.71
N TRP A 334 9.76 -0.72 -1.29
CA TRP A 334 9.48 0.71 -1.42
C TRP A 334 10.49 1.57 -0.67
N LYS A 335 10.74 1.28 0.62
CA LYS A 335 11.66 2.08 1.43
C LYS A 335 13.09 2.07 0.90
N MET A 336 13.53 0.93 0.35
CA MET A 336 14.82 0.82 -0.32
C MET A 336 14.97 1.76 -1.51
N VAL A 337 13.93 1.94 -2.32
CA VAL A 337 13.96 2.92 -3.44
C VAL A 337 14.12 4.34 -2.89
N HIS A 338 13.36 4.68 -1.86
CA HIS A 338 13.42 6.00 -1.23
C HIS A 338 14.80 6.30 -0.64
N VAL A 339 15.36 5.37 0.12
CA VAL A 339 16.70 5.52 0.67
C VAL A 339 17.75 5.57 -0.44
N ALA A 340 17.67 4.72 -1.46
CA ALA A 340 18.61 4.76 -2.57
C ALA A 340 18.57 6.09 -3.36
N ARG A 341 17.40 6.74 -3.49
CA ARG A 341 17.28 8.11 -4.01
C ARG A 341 17.98 9.13 -3.10
N LYS A 342 17.72 9.07 -1.79
CA LYS A 342 18.39 9.91 -0.76
C LYS A 342 19.89 9.66 -0.63
N PHE A 343 20.43 8.60 -1.24
CA PHE A 343 21.86 8.32 -1.33
C PHE A 343 22.44 8.66 -2.72
N GLY A 344 21.61 9.08 -3.67
CA GLY A 344 22.03 9.39 -5.04
C GLY A 344 22.38 8.17 -5.88
N ALA A 345 21.99 6.97 -5.45
CA ALA A 345 22.16 5.74 -6.21
C ALA A 345 21.16 5.66 -7.39
N PHE A 346 20.06 6.40 -7.32
CA PHE A 346 19.07 6.53 -8.39
C PHE A 346 18.84 7.99 -8.77
N SER A 347 18.72 8.25 -10.07
CA SER A 347 18.20 9.52 -10.58
C SER A 347 16.68 9.61 -10.34
N ARG A 348 16.14 10.84 -10.34
CA ARG A 348 14.72 11.11 -10.08
C ARG A 348 13.78 10.54 -11.17
N ASP A 349 14.31 10.23 -12.35
CA ASP A 349 13.54 9.82 -13.55
C ASP A 349 13.57 8.31 -13.83
N ILE A 350 14.00 7.48 -12.88
CA ILE A 350 14.07 6.02 -13.10
C ILE A 350 12.66 5.42 -13.16
N ASP A 351 12.41 4.71 -14.26
CA ASP A 351 11.23 3.87 -14.45
C ASP A 351 11.35 2.59 -13.59
N TYR A 352 10.65 2.60 -12.45
CA TYR A 352 10.64 1.50 -11.48
C TYR A 352 10.03 0.21 -12.04
N GLN A 353 9.25 0.27 -13.12
CA GLN A 353 8.72 -0.94 -13.76
C GLN A 353 9.82 -1.74 -14.47
N ARG A 354 10.95 -1.11 -14.81
CA ARG A 354 12.08 -1.76 -15.49
C ARG A 354 13.12 -2.33 -14.53
N VAL A 355 13.06 -1.98 -13.24
CA VAL A 355 14.01 -2.44 -12.24
C VAL A 355 13.42 -3.63 -11.48
N SER A 356 14.06 -4.80 -11.61
CA SER A 356 13.71 -5.95 -10.79
C SER A 356 14.12 -5.68 -9.34
N MET A 357 13.13 -5.43 -8.49
CA MET A 357 13.33 -5.14 -7.06
C MET A 357 14.06 -6.25 -6.30
N GLN A 358 13.91 -7.51 -6.73
CA GLN A 358 14.66 -8.64 -6.16
C GLN A 358 16.16 -8.50 -6.42
N LYS A 359 16.56 -8.06 -7.63
CA LYS A 359 17.97 -7.81 -7.96
C LYS A 359 18.52 -6.61 -7.17
N LEU A 360 17.70 -5.57 -7.03
CA LEU A 360 18.07 -4.38 -6.26
C LEU A 360 18.33 -4.71 -4.79
N LEU A 361 17.45 -5.48 -4.16
CA LEU A 361 17.65 -5.96 -2.80
C LEU A 361 18.92 -6.81 -2.68
N ALA A 362 19.15 -7.75 -3.60
CA ALA A 362 20.34 -8.58 -3.60
C ALA A 362 21.65 -7.78 -3.76
N ILE A 363 21.64 -6.69 -4.55
CA ILE A 363 22.81 -5.83 -4.74
C ILE A 363 23.10 -4.99 -3.50
N PHE A 364 22.05 -4.46 -2.85
CA PHE A 364 22.21 -3.56 -1.71
C PHE A 364 22.21 -4.26 -0.37
N GLU A 365 21.95 -5.57 -0.29
CA GLU A 365 22.03 -6.32 0.96
C GLU A 365 23.41 -6.14 1.62
N GLY A 366 23.41 -5.85 2.92
CA GLY A 366 24.63 -5.57 3.69
C GLY A 366 25.21 -4.16 3.51
N THR A 367 24.73 -3.35 2.56
CA THR A 367 25.17 -1.96 2.36
C THR A 367 24.56 -0.99 3.39
N PRO A 368 25.14 0.21 3.59
CA PRO A 368 24.55 1.23 4.45
C PRO A 368 23.12 1.63 4.05
N MET A 369 22.80 1.64 2.76
CA MET A 369 21.44 1.94 2.27
C MET A 369 20.42 0.90 2.76
N TYR A 370 20.80 -0.38 2.76
CA TYR A 370 19.93 -1.44 3.25
C TYR A 370 19.69 -1.34 4.76
N ARG A 371 20.76 -1.07 5.53
CA ARG A 371 20.64 -0.86 6.98
C ARG A 371 19.78 0.36 7.30
N GLU A 372 19.93 1.44 6.55
CA GLU A 372 19.12 2.65 6.73
C GLU A 372 17.65 2.42 6.38
N ALA A 373 17.35 1.67 5.32
CA ALA A 373 15.95 1.35 4.97
C ALA A 373 15.26 0.51 6.06
N LEU A 374 15.96 -0.49 6.61
CA LEU A 374 15.45 -1.24 7.76
C LEU A 374 15.28 -0.33 8.98
N ARG A 375 16.26 0.51 9.28
CA ARG A 375 16.22 1.44 10.40
C ARG A 375 15.05 2.42 10.31
N GLU A 376 14.79 3.00 9.13
CA GLU A 376 13.62 3.85 8.92
C GLU A 376 12.32 3.06 9.15
N ILE A 377 12.19 1.84 8.65
CA ILE A 377 10.99 1.01 8.91
C ILE A 377 10.82 0.73 10.40
N TYR A 378 11.92 0.36 11.08
CA TYR A 378 11.92 0.09 12.51
C TYR A 378 11.53 1.30 13.32
N HIS A 379 11.87 2.51 12.88
CA HIS A 379 11.55 3.74 13.57
C HIS A 379 10.14 4.26 13.25
N ASP A 380 9.75 4.22 11.97
CA ASP A 380 8.50 4.81 11.50
C ASP A 380 7.29 3.96 11.89
N ARG A 381 7.41 2.63 11.77
CA ARG A 381 6.30 1.68 11.93
C ARG A 381 6.38 0.84 13.20
N LEU A 382 7.58 0.52 13.67
CA LEU A 382 7.80 -0.45 14.75
C LEU A 382 8.43 0.21 15.99
N ASP A 383 8.50 -0.55 17.09
CA ASP A 383 9.21 -0.16 18.31
C ASP A 383 9.80 -1.42 18.96
N ILE A 384 10.98 -1.79 18.46
CA ILE A 384 11.72 -3.00 18.86
C ILE A 384 12.15 -2.92 20.32
N GLU A 385 12.61 -1.76 20.76
CA GLU A 385 13.12 -1.58 22.12
C GLU A 385 12.00 -1.73 23.16
N LYS A 386 10.81 -1.17 22.91
CA LYS A 386 9.66 -1.39 23.78
C LYS A 386 9.13 -2.81 23.70
N ALA A 387 9.16 -3.46 22.54
CA ALA A 387 8.76 -4.86 22.44
C ALA A 387 9.69 -5.77 23.26
N LYS A 388 11.01 -5.56 23.19
CA LYS A 388 12.00 -6.25 24.02
C LYS A 388 11.71 -6.02 25.51
N TRP A 389 11.46 -4.77 25.91
CA TRP A 389 11.10 -4.43 27.29
C TRP A 389 9.83 -5.15 27.77
N VAL A 390 8.79 -5.27 26.93
CA VAL A 390 7.57 -6.02 27.27
C VAL A 390 7.87 -7.50 27.50
N LEU A 391 8.65 -8.13 26.61
CA LEU A 391 9.03 -9.54 26.75
C LEU A 391 9.89 -9.79 27.99
N GLU A 392 10.81 -8.89 28.31
CA GLU A 392 11.57 -8.91 29.56
C GLU A 392 10.65 -8.77 30.78
N GLY A 393 9.66 -7.88 30.69
CA GLY A 393 8.63 -7.69 31.71
C GLY A 393 7.77 -8.94 31.96
N ILE A 394 7.50 -9.72 30.91
CA ILE A 394 6.81 -11.01 31.02
C ILE A 394 7.72 -12.02 31.72
N ARG A 395 9.00 -12.12 31.31
CA ARG A 395 9.97 -13.06 31.88
C ARG A 395 10.26 -12.82 33.36
N ASN A 396 10.30 -11.56 33.79
CA ASN A 396 10.56 -11.20 35.19
C ASN A 396 9.28 -11.12 36.06
N GLY A 397 8.10 -11.34 35.46
CA GLY A 397 6.80 -11.37 36.15
C GLY A 397 6.19 -9.99 36.45
N SER A 398 6.78 -8.89 35.96
CA SER A 398 6.18 -7.55 36.09
C SER A 398 4.98 -7.33 35.17
N ILE A 399 4.90 -8.09 34.07
CA ILE A 399 3.74 -8.17 33.17
C ILE A 399 3.18 -9.59 33.25
N ARG A 400 1.91 -9.72 33.63
CA ARG A 400 1.22 -11.00 33.75
C ARG A 400 0.49 -11.32 32.45
N ILE A 401 0.41 -12.61 32.10
CA ILE A 401 -0.41 -13.10 31.00
C ILE A 401 -1.53 -13.97 31.57
N ILE A 402 -2.77 -13.64 31.22
CA ILE A 402 -3.97 -14.38 31.58
C ILE A 402 -4.65 -14.86 30.30
N THR A 403 -5.15 -16.10 30.31
CA THR A 403 -5.90 -16.68 29.19
C THR A 403 -7.39 -16.71 29.50
N GLY A 404 -8.23 -16.49 28.48
CA GLY A 404 -9.68 -16.44 28.64
C GLY A 404 -10.45 -16.71 27.34
N GLY A 405 -11.78 -16.74 27.45
CA GLY A 405 -12.68 -16.72 26.30
C GLY A 405 -12.96 -15.29 25.83
N PRO A 406 -13.72 -15.12 24.73
CA PRO A 406 -14.10 -13.80 24.21
C PRO A 406 -14.74 -12.92 25.30
N SER A 407 -14.23 -11.71 25.47
CA SER A 407 -14.65 -10.78 26.51
C SER A 407 -15.30 -9.50 25.96
N PRO A 408 -16.14 -8.78 26.74
CA PRO A 408 -16.68 -7.47 26.33
C PRO A 408 -15.60 -6.53 25.82
N ILE A 409 -14.48 -6.40 26.54
CA ILE A 409 -13.36 -5.60 26.08
C ILE A 409 -12.86 -6.19 24.77
N GLY A 410 -12.43 -7.45 24.71
CA GLY A 410 -11.85 -8.11 23.53
C GLY A 410 -12.73 -8.17 22.28
N THR A 411 -14.06 -8.04 22.41
CA THR A 411 -15.00 -8.00 21.27
C THR A 411 -15.34 -6.59 20.79
N SER A 412 -15.16 -5.56 21.62
CA SER A 412 -15.51 -4.17 21.28
C SER A 412 -14.71 -3.56 20.11
N GLY A 413 -13.52 -4.12 19.79
CA GLY A 413 -12.68 -3.67 18.66
C GLY A 413 -13.15 -4.16 17.28
N ARG A 414 -14.04 -5.18 17.22
CA ARG A 414 -14.46 -5.82 15.96
C ARG A 414 -15.40 -4.96 15.09
N GLY A 415 -15.82 -3.79 15.58
CA GLY A 415 -16.79 -2.92 14.91
C GLY A 415 -16.24 -2.09 13.74
N GLY A 416 -14.94 -1.81 13.71
CA GLY A 416 -14.37 -0.83 12.76
C GLY A 416 -14.25 -1.29 11.30
N GLY A 417 -14.33 -2.60 11.02
CA GLY A 417 -14.09 -3.14 9.67
C GLY A 417 -15.25 -3.92 9.06
N ARG A 418 -16.36 -4.11 9.78
CA ARG A 418 -17.50 -4.93 9.33
C ARG A 418 -18.77 -4.14 9.04
N ASP A 419 -18.66 -2.82 8.93
CA ASP A 419 -19.80 -1.96 8.64
C ASP A 419 -19.70 -1.34 7.25
N VAL A 420 -19.78 -2.19 6.23
CA VAL A 420 -20.30 -1.80 4.93
C VAL A 420 -21.11 -2.96 4.39
N THR A 421 -22.42 -2.93 4.63
CA THR A 421 -23.38 -3.57 3.74
C THR A 421 -23.18 -2.96 2.36
N ALA A 422 -22.45 -3.64 1.47
CA ALA A 422 -22.42 -3.24 0.08
C ALA A 422 -23.88 -3.30 -0.42
N PRO A 423 -24.52 -2.18 -0.80
CA PRO A 423 -25.90 -2.22 -1.22
C PRO A 423 -25.96 -3.02 -2.53
N GLU A 424 -26.93 -3.93 -2.64
CA GLU A 424 -27.25 -4.61 -3.93
C GLU A 424 -27.53 -3.60 -5.07
N GLN A 425 -27.77 -2.33 -4.73
CA GLN A 425 -28.07 -1.24 -5.66
C GLN A 425 -26.85 -0.59 -6.34
N ALA A 426 -25.61 -0.86 -5.91
CA ALA A 426 -24.43 -0.28 -6.55
C ALA A 426 -24.27 -0.71 -8.03
N ASP A 427 -24.70 -1.93 -8.35
CA ASP A 427 -24.70 -2.46 -9.72
C ASP A 427 -25.56 -1.63 -10.68
N ALA A 428 -26.71 -1.13 -10.22
CA ALA A 428 -27.61 -0.32 -11.04
C ALA A 428 -26.98 1.03 -11.41
N ALA A 429 -26.34 1.70 -10.44
CA ALA A 429 -25.66 2.96 -10.67
C ALA A 429 -24.49 2.83 -11.67
N VAL A 430 -23.70 1.75 -11.58
CA VAL A 430 -22.61 1.48 -12.54
C VAL A 430 -23.15 1.17 -13.93
N ILE A 431 -24.25 0.41 -14.02
CA ILE A 431 -24.92 0.12 -15.29
C ILE A 431 -25.49 1.40 -15.91
N ASP A 432 -26.06 2.30 -15.10
CA ASP A 432 -26.57 3.58 -15.59
C ASP A 432 -25.44 4.49 -16.10
N LEU A 433 -24.28 4.52 -15.43
CA LEU A 433 -23.09 5.20 -15.93
C LEU A 433 -22.61 4.61 -17.26
N LEU A 434 -22.56 3.28 -17.36
CA LEU A 434 -22.20 2.57 -18.60
C LEU A 434 -23.18 2.90 -19.74
N LYS A 435 -24.48 2.85 -19.45
CA LYS A 435 -25.55 3.18 -20.38
C LYS A 435 -25.41 4.61 -20.89
N ASN A 436 -25.32 5.58 -19.97
CA ASN A 436 -25.15 6.98 -20.32
C ASN A 436 -23.91 7.22 -21.19
N ARG A 437 -22.79 6.55 -20.88
CA ARG A 437 -21.57 6.62 -21.69
C ARG A 437 -21.78 6.07 -23.10
N ILE A 438 -22.33 4.86 -23.24
CA ILE A 438 -22.53 4.24 -24.56
C ILE A 438 -23.50 5.07 -25.40
N MET A 439 -24.56 5.60 -24.79
CA MET A 439 -25.54 6.43 -25.49
C MET A 439 -24.93 7.74 -26.03
N ASN A 440 -23.97 8.31 -25.31
CA ASN A 440 -23.21 9.49 -25.72
C ASN A 440 -22.04 9.19 -26.67
N ASP A 441 -21.61 7.93 -26.80
CA ASP A 441 -20.56 7.54 -27.73
C ASP A 441 -20.99 7.76 -29.20
N ARG A 442 -20.02 8.10 -30.05
CA ARG A 442 -20.26 8.30 -31.49
C ARG A 442 -20.04 7.00 -32.24
N VAL A 443 -20.96 6.67 -33.14
CA VAL A 443 -20.89 5.54 -34.05
C VAL A 443 -20.98 6.01 -35.50
N LEU A 444 -20.20 5.38 -36.37
CA LEU A 444 -20.17 5.61 -37.81
C LEU A 444 -21.05 4.57 -38.51
N LEU A 445 -22.23 4.98 -38.95
CA LEU A 445 -23.11 4.16 -39.76
C LEU A 445 -22.63 4.16 -41.21
N PHE A 446 -22.47 2.99 -41.83
CA PHE A 446 -22.01 2.84 -43.21
C PHE A 446 -22.86 1.82 -43.97
N CYS A 447 -23.39 2.20 -45.13
CA CYS A 447 -24.16 1.27 -45.96
C CYS A 447 -23.22 0.36 -46.78
N VAL A 448 -23.22 -0.94 -46.48
CA VAL A 448 -22.38 -1.92 -47.22
C VAL A 448 -22.96 -2.31 -48.58
N ASN A 449 -24.26 -2.05 -48.80
CA ASN A 449 -24.94 -2.32 -50.07
C ASN A 449 -24.55 -1.32 -51.18
N CYS A 450 -24.91 -0.05 -51.01
CA CYS A 450 -24.60 0.98 -52.03
C CYS A 450 -23.20 1.60 -51.87
N LYS A 451 -22.57 1.47 -50.69
CA LYS A 451 -21.25 2.04 -50.35
C LYS A 451 -21.12 3.57 -50.47
N ARG A 452 -22.24 4.28 -50.67
CA ARG A 452 -22.27 5.73 -50.91
C ARG A 452 -22.60 6.56 -49.66
N TRP A 453 -23.25 5.96 -48.67
CA TRP A 453 -23.69 6.65 -47.46
C TRP A 453 -22.84 6.30 -46.25
N LYS A 454 -22.40 7.33 -45.52
CA LYS A 454 -21.85 7.23 -44.17
C LYS A 454 -22.43 8.34 -43.28
N SER A 455 -22.63 8.08 -41.99
CA SER A 455 -23.12 9.08 -41.04
C SER A 455 -22.53 8.85 -39.65
N LEU A 456 -21.87 9.87 -39.09
CA LEU A 456 -21.38 9.87 -37.72
C LEU A 456 -22.43 10.49 -36.81
N ARG A 457 -22.88 9.76 -35.77
CA ARG A 457 -23.87 10.25 -34.81
C ARG A 457 -23.71 9.60 -33.43
N PRO A 458 -24.21 10.22 -32.35
CA PRO A 458 -24.34 9.55 -31.05
C PRO A 458 -25.20 8.30 -31.16
N VAL A 459 -24.88 7.25 -30.39
CA VAL A 459 -25.64 5.99 -30.35
C VAL A 459 -27.09 6.23 -29.97
N GLU A 460 -27.36 7.18 -29.06
CA GLU A 460 -28.72 7.59 -28.69
C GLU A 460 -29.59 7.96 -29.91
N ARG A 461 -29.00 8.63 -30.91
CA ARG A 461 -29.67 9.10 -32.14
C ARG A 461 -29.65 8.09 -33.29
N VAL A 462 -29.23 6.86 -33.04
CA VAL A 462 -29.34 5.77 -34.02
C VAL A 462 -30.80 5.32 -34.07
N PRO A 463 -31.41 5.22 -35.27
CA PRO A 463 -32.76 4.68 -35.41
C PRO A 463 -32.85 3.23 -34.94
N GLU A 464 -34.01 2.80 -34.41
CA GLU A 464 -34.24 1.41 -33.96
C GLU A 464 -33.92 0.39 -35.06
N GLN A 465 -34.26 0.71 -36.31
CA GLN A 465 -33.83 -0.03 -37.49
C GLN A 465 -33.09 0.91 -38.44
N PRO A 466 -31.75 0.89 -38.46
CA PRO A 466 -30.96 1.73 -39.36
C PRO A 466 -31.19 1.39 -40.84
N GLU A 467 -31.55 2.39 -41.64
CA GLU A 467 -31.77 2.24 -43.08
C GLU A 467 -30.97 3.30 -43.86
N CYS A 468 -30.43 2.91 -45.01
CA CYS A 468 -29.69 3.82 -45.87
C CYS A 468 -30.64 4.77 -46.63
N PRO A 469 -30.49 6.11 -46.52
CA PRO A 469 -31.37 7.07 -47.18
C PRO A 469 -31.17 7.15 -48.70
N ILE A 470 -30.11 6.55 -49.25
CA ILE A 470 -29.80 6.59 -50.69
C ILE A 470 -30.41 5.39 -51.44
N CYS A 471 -30.44 4.21 -50.82
CA CYS A 471 -30.83 2.96 -51.48
C CYS A 471 -31.84 2.12 -50.71
N SER A 472 -32.35 2.63 -49.59
CA SER A 472 -33.32 1.96 -48.70
C SER A 472 -32.88 0.58 -48.17
N SER A 473 -31.58 0.26 -48.28
CA SER A 473 -31.04 -0.99 -47.76
C SER A 473 -30.81 -0.89 -46.25
N ARG A 474 -31.22 -1.92 -45.52
CA ARG A 474 -30.95 -2.10 -44.09
C ARG A 474 -29.58 -2.74 -43.80
N MET A 475 -28.80 -3.03 -44.83
CA MET A 475 -27.42 -3.51 -44.70
C MET A 475 -26.50 -2.34 -44.33
N VAL A 476 -26.54 -1.96 -43.05
CA VAL A 476 -25.81 -0.84 -42.46
C VAL A 476 -24.88 -1.38 -41.37
N ALA A 477 -23.58 -1.15 -41.51
CA ALA A 477 -22.59 -1.44 -40.46
C ALA A 477 -22.54 -0.29 -39.45
N ALA A 478 -22.43 -0.62 -38.16
CA ALA A 478 -22.17 0.30 -37.06
C ALA A 478 -20.69 0.18 -36.66
N LEU A 479 -19.85 1.06 -37.22
CA LEU A 479 -18.40 1.07 -37.02
C LEU A 479 -17.99 2.11 -35.98
N LYS A 480 -16.83 1.91 -35.36
CA LYS A 480 -16.25 2.92 -34.46
C LYS A 480 -15.65 4.07 -35.28
N PRO A 481 -15.55 5.30 -34.73
CA PRO A 481 -15.06 6.45 -35.49
C PRO A 481 -13.65 6.24 -36.08
N TRP A 482 -12.78 5.51 -35.38
CA TRP A 482 -11.42 5.20 -35.85
C TRP A 482 -11.36 4.01 -36.83
N GLU A 483 -12.46 3.27 -37.03
CA GLU A 483 -12.56 2.19 -38.03
C GLU A 483 -12.97 2.74 -39.41
N GLU A 484 -12.88 4.05 -39.64
CA GLU A 484 -13.24 4.66 -40.92
C GLU A 484 -12.43 4.11 -42.10
N GLU A 485 -11.17 3.69 -41.87
CA GLU A 485 -10.33 3.04 -42.88
C GLU A 485 -10.96 1.76 -43.46
N GLU A 486 -11.78 1.04 -42.69
CA GLU A 486 -12.49 -0.16 -43.14
C GLU A 486 -13.45 0.13 -44.29
N ILE A 487 -14.01 1.35 -44.35
CA ILE A 487 -14.87 1.79 -45.45
C ILE A 487 -14.09 1.81 -46.76
N GLY A 488 -12.83 2.26 -46.71
CA GLY A 488 -11.93 2.24 -47.86
C GLY A 488 -11.71 0.82 -48.37
N VAL A 489 -11.47 -0.13 -47.46
CA VAL A 489 -11.28 -1.55 -47.77
C VAL A 489 -12.54 -2.15 -48.41
N VAL A 490 -13.74 -1.87 -47.89
CA VAL A 490 -15.00 -2.40 -48.45
C VAL A 490 -15.32 -1.83 -49.84
N LYS A 491 -14.88 -0.61 -50.15
CA LYS A 491 -15.07 0.04 -51.45
C LYS A 491 -14.20 -0.54 -52.57
N LYS A 492 -13.04 -1.12 -52.24
CA LYS A 492 -12.16 -1.75 -53.26
C LYS A 492 -12.87 -2.89 -53.99
N PRO A 493 -12.62 -3.09 -55.29
CA PRO A 493 -13.12 -4.25 -56.03
C PRO A 493 -12.47 -5.55 -55.53
N GLU A 494 -13.21 -6.65 -55.56
CA GLU A 494 -12.80 -7.92 -54.92
C GLU A 494 -11.53 -8.54 -55.54
N SER A 495 -11.24 -8.21 -56.79
CA SER A 495 -10.03 -8.60 -57.53
C SER A 495 -8.76 -7.92 -57.03
N GLN A 496 -8.86 -6.77 -56.36
CA GLN A 496 -7.72 -5.97 -55.88
C GLN A 496 -7.47 -6.13 -54.38
N LYS A 497 -8.22 -6.98 -53.69
CA LYS A 497 -8.09 -7.17 -52.24
C LYS A 497 -7.09 -8.26 -51.88
N THR A 498 -6.20 -7.95 -50.95
CA THR A 498 -5.35 -8.95 -50.28
C THR A 498 -6.17 -9.91 -49.42
N ALA A 499 -5.56 -11.03 -49.00
CA ALA A 499 -6.21 -11.99 -48.11
C ALA A 499 -6.66 -11.36 -46.77
N ASP A 500 -5.86 -10.42 -46.24
CA ASP A 500 -6.19 -9.69 -45.02
C ASP A 500 -7.35 -8.70 -45.24
N GLU A 501 -7.33 -7.94 -46.35
CA GLU A 501 -8.42 -7.03 -46.71
C GLU A 501 -9.76 -7.75 -46.92
N ARG A 502 -9.74 -8.99 -47.43
CA ARG A 502 -10.93 -9.85 -47.52
C ARG A 502 -11.45 -10.25 -46.15
N LYS A 503 -10.56 -10.55 -45.18
CA LYS A 503 -10.94 -10.86 -43.80
C LYS A 503 -11.56 -9.66 -43.10
N ARG A 504 -10.96 -8.48 -43.26
CA ARG A 504 -11.47 -7.18 -42.78
C ARG A 504 -12.84 -6.85 -43.38
N THR A 505 -13.00 -6.99 -44.70
CA THR A 505 -14.28 -6.85 -45.38
C THR A 505 -15.35 -7.77 -44.78
N LYS A 506 -15.05 -9.07 -44.60
CA LYS A 506 -15.98 -10.03 -43.99
C LYS A 506 -16.41 -9.60 -42.58
N ARG A 507 -15.51 -9.01 -41.78
CA ARG A 507 -15.82 -8.48 -40.44
C ARG A 507 -16.84 -7.34 -40.50
N VAL A 508 -16.72 -6.42 -41.46
CA VAL A 508 -17.68 -5.33 -41.67
C VAL A 508 -19.05 -5.86 -42.13
N PHE A 509 -19.07 -6.86 -43.02
CA PHE A 509 -20.33 -7.50 -43.43
C PHE A 509 -21.00 -8.25 -42.27
N ARG A 510 -20.23 -8.92 -41.41
CA ARG A 510 -20.77 -9.52 -40.17
C ARG A 510 -21.35 -8.47 -39.22
N ASN A 511 -20.68 -7.32 -39.08
CA ASN A 511 -21.18 -6.19 -38.32
C ASN A 511 -22.54 -5.72 -38.90
N ALA A 512 -22.64 -5.50 -40.21
CA ALA A 512 -23.88 -5.11 -40.87
C ALA A 512 -25.01 -6.14 -40.69
N ASN A 513 -24.70 -7.44 -40.74
CA ASN A 513 -25.67 -8.51 -40.48
C ASN A 513 -26.21 -8.47 -39.05
N LEU A 514 -25.37 -8.14 -38.06
CA LEU A 514 -25.83 -7.99 -36.67
C LEU A 514 -26.77 -6.81 -36.51
N VAL A 515 -26.46 -5.68 -37.14
CA VAL A 515 -27.34 -4.50 -37.15
C VAL A 515 -28.64 -4.79 -37.90
N LEU A 516 -28.60 -5.58 -38.98
CA LEU A 516 -29.80 -6.01 -39.68
C LEU A 516 -30.72 -6.84 -38.78
N SER A 517 -30.16 -7.77 -38.00
CA SER A 517 -30.94 -8.68 -37.14
C SER A 517 -31.43 -8.04 -35.83
N TYR A 518 -30.62 -7.20 -35.21
CA TYR A 518 -30.86 -6.67 -33.85
C TYR A 518 -30.98 -5.15 -33.79
N GLY A 519 -30.93 -4.45 -34.92
CA GLY A 519 -31.16 -3.01 -35.01
C GLY A 519 -30.21 -2.17 -34.14
N LYS A 520 -30.77 -1.18 -33.45
CA LYS A 520 -30.05 -0.30 -32.53
C LYS A 520 -29.37 -1.05 -31.38
N THR A 521 -29.93 -2.16 -30.91
CA THR A 521 -29.31 -3.00 -29.86
C THR A 521 -27.93 -3.51 -30.28
N ALA A 522 -27.77 -3.92 -31.54
CA ALA A 522 -26.45 -4.28 -32.08
C ALA A 522 -25.52 -3.06 -32.15
N ALA A 523 -26.02 -1.88 -32.52
CA ALA A 523 -25.21 -0.66 -32.53
C ALA A 523 -24.70 -0.28 -31.12
N ILE A 524 -25.53 -0.46 -30.08
CA ILE A 524 -25.15 -0.24 -28.66
C ILE A 524 -24.02 -1.20 -28.25
N ALA A 525 -24.18 -2.50 -28.54
CA ALA A 525 -23.15 -3.48 -28.23
C ALA A 525 -21.84 -3.23 -29.01
N LEU A 526 -21.92 -2.88 -30.29
CA LEU A 526 -20.76 -2.62 -31.16
C LEU A 526 -20.03 -1.31 -30.83
N ALA A 527 -20.72 -0.32 -30.25
CA ALA A 527 -20.10 0.91 -29.76
C ALA A 527 -19.18 0.64 -28.54
N SER A 528 -19.41 -0.45 -27.82
CA SER A 528 -18.67 -0.80 -26.59
C SER A 528 -17.22 -1.18 -26.87
N ARG A 529 -16.31 -0.89 -25.92
CA ARG A 529 -14.86 -1.02 -26.09
C ARG A 529 -14.45 -2.49 -26.13
N GLY A 530 -13.63 -2.87 -27.10
CA GLY A 530 -13.18 -4.27 -27.25
C GLY A 530 -14.23 -5.25 -27.76
N VAL A 531 -15.49 -4.83 -27.84
CA VAL A 531 -16.57 -5.63 -28.41
C VAL A 531 -16.50 -5.54 -29.93
N GLY A 532 -16.08 -6.63 -30.58
CA GLY A 532 -16.15 -6.82 -32.03
C GLY A 532 -17.41 -7.59 -32.43
N PRO A 533 -17.64 -7.84 -33.74
CA PRO A 533 -18.86 -8.51 -34.23
C PRO A 533 -19.11 -9.88 -33.57
N GLU A 534 -18.08 -10.67 -33.31
CA GLU A 534 -18.23 -12.00 -32.69
C GLU A 534 -18.66 -11.92 -31.22
N THR A 535 -18.08 -10.99 -30.45
CA THR A 535 -18.48 -10.76 -29.06
C THR A 535 -19.85 -10.08 -28.99
N ALA A 536 -20.12 -9.11 -29.86
CA ALA A 536 -21.42 -8.47 -29.96
C ALA A 536 -22.53 -9.50 -30.25
N ALA A 537 -22.31 -10.43 -31.18
CA ALA A 537 -23.24 -11.51 -31.50
C ALA A 537 -23.58 -12.37 -30.27
N ARG A 538 -22.59 -12.66 -29.41
CA ARG A 538 -22.82 -13.40 -28.15
C ARG A 538 -23.61 -12.59 -27.13
N VAL A 539 -23.40 -11.27 -27.06
CA VAL A 539 -24.11 -10.39 -26.13
C VAL A 539 -25.57 -10.20 -26.55
N VAL A 540 -25.83 -9.85 -27.83
CA VAL A 540 -27.19 -9.60 -28.33
C VAL A 540 -27.99 -10.89 -28.57
N GLY A 541 -27.31 -12.02 -28.77
CA GLY A 541 -27.96 -13.31 -29.03
C GLY A 541 -28.49 -14.02 -27.78
N LYS A 542 -28.18 -13.52 -26.58
CA LYS A 542 -28.76 -14.03 -25.33
C LYS A 542 -30.21 -13.56 -25.20
N ARG A 543 -31.11 -14.46 -24.81
CA ARG A 543 -32.49 -14.11 -24.46
C ARG A 543 -32.51 -13.40 -23.11
N GLN A 544 -32.29 -12.09 -23.12
CA GLN A 544 -32.28 -11.26 -21.92
C GLN A 544 -33.70 -11.01 -21.41
N ARG A 545 -33.87 -11.03 -20.09
CA ARG A 545 -35.17 -10.82 -19.43
C ARG A 545 -35.45 -9.34 -19.18
N ASP A 546 -34.40 -8.51 -19.11
CA ASP A 546 -34.47 -7.08 -18.81
C ASP A 546 -33.30 -6.29 -19.44
N GLU A 547 -33.48 -4.98 -19.63
CA GLU A 547 -32.49 -4.05 -20.18
C GLU A 547 -31.22 -3.98 -19.31
N LEU A 548 -31.34 -4.09 -17.98
CA LEU A 548 -30.18 -4.14 -17.07
C LEU A 548 -29.28 -5.35 -17.34
N GLU A 549 -29.86 -6.50 -17.72
CA GLU A 549 -29.10 -7.72 -18.05
C GLU A 549 -28.27 -7.54 -19.33
N PHE A 550 -28.78 -6.78 -20.29
CA PHE A 550 -28.06 -6.42 -21.52
C PHE A 550 -26.79 -5.63 -21.24
N TYR A 551 -26.91 -4.55 -20.46
CA TYR A 551 -25.76 -3.72 -20.12
C TYR A 551 -24.78 -4.45 -19.19
N ARG A 552 -25.24 -5.37 -18.32
CA ARG A 552 -24.34 -6.27 -17.56
C ARG A 552 -23.51 -7.16 -18.48
N ASP A 553 -24.11 -7.73 -19.53
CA ASP A 553 -23.37 -8.56 -20.47
C ASP A 553 -22.35 -7.77 -21.29
N ILE A 554 -22.68 -6.52 -21.65
CA ILE A 554 -21.73 -5.59 -22.26
C ILE A 554 -20.56 -5.31 -21.29
N LEU A 555 -20.85 -4.98 -20.03
CA LEU A 555 -19.84 -4.71 -19.01
C LEU A 555 -18.88 -5.89 -18.84
N LYS A 556 -19.41 -7.12 -18.78
CA LYS A 556 -18.60 -8.36 -18.72
C LYS A 556 -17.67 -8.49 -19.93
N ALA A 557 -18.18 -8.21 -21.13
CA ALA A 557 -17.37 -8.27 -22.35
C ALA A 557 -16.26 -7.21 -22.38
N GLU A 558 -16.52 -5.98 -21.90
CA GLU A 558 -15.48 -4.94 -21.78
C GLU A 558 -14.39 -5.33 -20.77
N ARG A 559 -14.78 -5.89 -19.61
CA ARG A 559 -13.85 -6.38 -18.59
C ARG A 559 -12.94 -7.49 -19.14
N GLU A 560 -13.52 -8.47 -19.82
CA GLU A 560 -12.77 -9.57 -20.40
C GLU A 560 -11.78 -9.08 -21.47
N TYR A 561 -12.18 -8.12 -22.30
CA TYR A 561 -11.28 -7.47 -23.25
C TYR A 561 -10.14 -6.72 -22.55
N ALA A 562 -10.44 -5.90 -21.54
CA ALA A 562 -9.43 -5.15 -20.78
C ALA A 562 -8.39 -6.10 -20.15
N ARG A 563 -8.85 -7.23 -19.58
CA ARG A 563 -7.99 -8.25 -18.98
C ARG A 563 -7.11 -8.98 -20.00
N THR A 564 -7.66 -9.31 -21.16
CA THR A 564 -6.97 -10.15 -22.17
C THR A 564 -6.09 -9.36 -23.13
N LYS A 565 -6.32 -8.05 -23.29
CA LYS A 565 -5.55 -7.18 -24.20
C LYS A 565 -4.02 -7.27 -24.01
N ARG A 566 -3.55 -7.55 -22.79
CA ARG A 566 -2.13 -7.74 -22.45
C ARG A 566 -1.44 -8.92 -23.14
N PHE A 567 -2.18 -9.91 -23.62
CA PHE A 567 -1.63 -11.13 -24.23
C PHE A 567 -1.61 -11.11 -25.77
N TRP A 568 -2.12 -10.03 -26.38
CA TRP A 568 -2.25 -9.87 -27.84
C TRP A 568 -1.49 -8.63 -28.33
N GLY A 569 -0.33 -8.36 -27.73
CA GLY A 569 0.62 -7.32 -28.14
C GLY A 569 1.61 -7.85 -29.16
#